data_AF-A0A355UIJ4-F1
#
_entry.id   AF-A0A355UIJ4-F1
#
_cell.length_a   1.000
_cell.length_b   1.000
_cell.length_c   1.000
_cell.angle_alpha   90.00
_cell.angle_beta   90.00
_cell.angle_gamma   90.00
#
_symmetry.space_group_name_H-M   'P 1'
#
loop_
_entity.id
_entity.type
_entity.pdbx_description
1 polymer ?
#
loop_
_entity_poly.entity_id
_entity_poly.type
_entity_poly.pdbx_seq_one_letter_code
_entity_poly.pdbx_strand_id
1 'polypeptide(L)'
;IYREGSRQGVLVSNSEGEKKEKKFTETQAPKRPKKLEADVIRFQNDKEKWIAVVGIYEGRPYEIFTGKIESERLYIPEGINKGWVVKVKEKADSRSRYDFVYLDKDGYENTIGGLSRLFNKEYWNYAKLISGILRHGMPLQNVIDLISKLTLDSDTINTWKNGVARALKKYIQDGTVSQGEKCPSCGQETIIFSGGCKSCSTCGWSKCS
;
A
#
# COMPACT_ATOMS: atom_id res chain seq x y z
N ILE A 1 5.29 4.52 -50.02
CA ILE A 1 5.85 3.41 -49.21
C ILE A 1 5.32 3.58 -47.79
N TYR A 2 4.36 2.73 -47.42
CA TYR A 2 3.62 2.73 -46.16
C TYR A 2 4.49 2.17 -45.03
N ARG A 3 4.40 2.72 -43.80
CA ARG A 3 5.01 2.16 -42.58
C ARG A 3 3.96 1.39 -41.79
N GLU A 4 4.03 0.07 -41.80
CA GLU A 4 3.32 -0.78 -40.84
C GLU A 4 4.21 -1.04 -39.62
N GLY A 5 3.65 -0.78 -38.44
CA GLY A 5 4.26 -1.09 -37.16
C GLY A 5 3.20 -1.18 -36.08
N SER A 6 2.46 -2.29 -36.03
CA SER A 6 1.74 -2.76 -34.84
C SER A 6 1.01 -4.07 -35.13
N ARG A 7 1.76 -5.17 -35.17
CA ARG A 7 1.22 -6.50 -34.88
C ARG A 7 2.31 -7.32 -34.20
N GLN A 8 2.19 -7.55 -32.90
CA GLN A 8 2.62 -8.79 -32.29
C GLN A 8 1.97 -8.91 -30.90
N GLY A 9 0.74 -9.44 -30.91
CA GLY A 9 0.35 -10.34 -29.84
C GLY A 9 1.01 -11.69 -30.13
N VAL A 10 1.77 -12.21 -29.18
CA VAL A 10 2.14 -13.62 -29.17
C VAL A 10 1.86 -14.14 -27.77
N LEU A 11 0.77 -14.91 -27.67
CA LEU A 11 0.56 -15.90 -26.63
C LEU A 11 1.77 -16.85 -26.67
N VAL A 12 2.64 -16.78 -25.67
CA VAL A 12 3.68 -17.79 -25.46
C VAL A 12 3.20 -18.73 -24.37
N SER A 13 2.91 -19.95 -24.81
CA SER A 13 2.59 -21.14 -24.03
C SER A 13 3.69 -21.48 -23.01
N ASN A 14 3.25 -22.06 -21.89
CA ASN A 14 4.06 -22.54 -20.77
C ASN A 14 5.30 -23.35 -21.20
N SER A 15 6.46 -22.97 -20.66
CA SER A 15 7.56 -23.87 -20.38
C SER A 15 7.85 -23.83 -18.88
N GLU A 16 7.67 -24.98 -18.23
CA GLU A 16 8.03 -25.25 -16.85
C GLU A 16 9.56 -25.30 -16.72
N GLY A 17 10.13 -24.66 -15.69
CA GLY A 17 11.43 -25.07 -15.13
C GLY A 17 12.66 -24.17 -15.35
N GLU A 18 12.62 -23.07 -16.09
CA GLU A 18 13.78 -22.17 -16.20
C GLU A 18 13.70 -21.02 -15.18
N LYS A 19 14.76 -20.86 -14.36
CA LYS A 19 15.00 -19.65 -13.57
C LYS A 19 15.15 -18.47 -14.55
N LYS A 20 14.04 -17.83 -14.90
CA LYS A 20 14.04 -16.60 -15.70
C LYS A 20 15.01 -15.62 -15.05
N GLU A 21 16.08 -15.27 -15.76
CA GLU A 21 16.93 -14.14 -15.39
C GLU A 21 16.03 -12.93 -15.14
N LYS A 22 16.22 -12.25 -14.01
CA LYS A 22 15.44 -11.05 -13.66
C LYS A 22 15.84 -9.91 -14.61
N LYS A 23 15.21 -9.86 -15.78
CA LYS A 23 15.37 -8.75 -16.72
C LYS A 23 14.69 -7.50 -16.15
N PHE A 24 15.34 -6.34 -16.29
CA PHE A 24 14.73 -5.06 -15.94
C PHE A 24 13.61 -4.74 -16.95
N THR A 25 12.37 -4.89 -16.54
CA THR A 25 11.18 -4.72 -17.39
C THR A 25 10.10 -3.92 -16.67
N GLU A 26 9.30 -3.19 -17.43
CA GLU A 26 8.10 -2.52 -16.91
C GLU A 26 7.03 -3.54 -16.49
N THR A 27 6.28 -3.24 -15.42
CA THR A 27 5.17 -4.07 -14.95
C THR A 27 3.83 -3.48 -15.35
N GLN A 28 2.86 -4.35 -15.66
CA GLN A 28 1.48 -3.93 -15.86
C GLN A 28 0.70 -4.06 -14.55
N ALA A 29 0.09 -2.97 -14.10
CA ALA A 29 -0.77 -2.98 -12.93
C ALA A 29 -2.11 -3.68 -13.27
N PRO A 30 -2.65 -4.55 -12.39
CA PRO A 30 -3.93 -5.17 -12.63
C PRO A 30 -5.06 -4.14 -12.62
N LYS A 31 -6.16 -4.46 -13.29
CA LYS A 31 -7.31 -3.55 -13.38
C LYS A 31 -7.96 -3.42 -12.00
N ARG A 32 -8.05 -2.18 -11.49
CA ARG A 32 -8.72 -1.91 -10.21
C ARG A 32 -10.18 -2.41 -10.22
N PRO A 33 -10.60 -3.24 -9.25
CA PRO A 33 -12.01 -3.59 -9.05
C PRO A 33 -12.88 -2.36 -8.76
N LYS A 34 -14.20 -2.48 -8.99
CA LYS A 34 -15.15 -1.40 -8.65
C LYS A 34 -15.23 -1.18 -7.14
N LYS A 35 -15.39 -2.28 -6.39
CA LYS A 35 -15.41 -2.37 -4.94
C LYS A 35 -14.17 -3.13 -4.51
N LEU A 36 -13.33 -2.50 -3.68
CA LEU A 36 -12.08 -3.06 -3.20
C LEU A 36 -12.19 -3.26 -1.69
N GLU A 37 -11.92 -4.45 -1.18
CA GLU A 37 -11.84 -4.66 0.27
C GLU A 37 -10.79 -3.74 0.89
N ALA A 38 -11.01 -3.28 2.11
CA ALA A 38 -10.07 -2.39 2.76
C ALA A 38 -10.03 -2.57 4.27
N ASP A 39 -8.83 -2.43 4.81
CA ASP A 39 -8.59 -2.32 6.24
C ASP A 39 -8.43 -0.85 6.64
N VAL A 40 -8.84 -0.55 7.87
CA VAL A 40 -8.76 0.78 8.46
C VAL A 40 -7.73 0.76 9.59
N ILE A 41 -6.62 1.44 9.38
CA ILE A 41 -5.49 1.49 10.31
C ILE A 41 -5.38 2.90 10.89
N ARG A 42 -5.46 3.00 12.22
CA ARG A 42 -5.29 4.26 12.94
C ARG A 42 -3.84 4.43 13.38
N PHE A 43 -3.30 5.63 13.27
CA PHE A 43 -1.95 5.97 13.72
C PHE A 43 -1.87 7.42 14.19
N GLN A 44 -0.83 7.75 14.96
CA GLN A 44 -0.53 9.13 15.35
C GLN A 44 0.44 9.75 14.36
N ASN A 45 0.15 10.99 13.95
CA ASN A 45 1.06 11.85 13.21
C ASN A 45 1.37 13.08 14.09
N ASP A 46 2.55 13.10 14.70
CA ASP A 46 2.84 14.01 15.81
C ASP A 46 1.75 13.90 16.89
N LYS A 47 0.99 14.97 17.16
CA LYS A 47 -0.11 14.99 18.14
C LYS A 47 -1.48 14.70 17.53
N GLU A 48 -1.55 14.53 16.21
CA GLU A 48 -2.79 14.38 15.48
C GLU A 48 -3.14 12.90 15.25
N LYS A 49 -4.42 12.56 15.41
CA LYS A 49 -4.94 11.24 15.06
C LYS A 49 -5.16 11.15 13.55
N TRP A 50 -4.58 10.13 12.93
CA TRP A 50 -4.67 9.87 11.50
C TRP A 50 -5.19 8.47 11.22
N ILE A 51 -5.69 8.29 10.00
CA ILE A 51 -6.21 7.03 9.50
C ILE A 51 -5.57 6.72 8.15
N ALA A 52 -5.34 5.44 7.92
CA ALA A 52 -4.96 4.85 6.65
C ALA A 52 -6.01 3.79 6.29
N VAL A 53 -6.77 4.04 5.24
CA VAL A 53 -7.63 3.04 4.60
C VAL A 53 -6.80 2.38 3.51
N VAL A 54 -6.43 1.12 3.73
CA VAL A 54 -5.59 0.33 2.82
C VAL A 54 -6.48 -0.61 2.04
N GLY A 55 -6.59 -0.38 0.74
CA GLY A 55 -7.28 -1.27 -0.18
C GLY A 55 -6.46 -2.53 -0.43
N ILE A 56 -7.11 -3.68 -0.34
CA ILE A 56 -6.52 -5.01 -0.48
C ILE A 56 -7.05 -5.64 -1.76
N TYR A 57 -6.12 -6.10 -2.62
CA TYR A 57 -6.43 -6.85 -3.82
C TYR A 57 -5.66 -8.17 -3.79
N GLU A 58 -6.37 -9.30 -3.92
CA GLU A 58 -5.77 -10.64 -3.91
C GLU A 58 -4.85 -10.87 -2.69
N GLY A 59 -5.30 -10.43 -1.51
CA GLY A 59 -4.56 -10.57 -0.25
C GLY A 59 -3.35 -9.64 -0.08
N ARG A 60 -3.14 -8.68 -0.98
CA ARG A 60 -2.01 -7.73 -0.92
C ARG A 60 -2.46 -6.27 -0.87
N PRO A 61 -1.73 -5.39 -0.18
CA PRO A 61 -1.96 -3.95 -0.26
C PRO A 61 -1.87 -3.47 -1.71
N TYR A 62 -2.93 -2.83 -2.19
CA TYR A 62 -3.08 -2.39 -3.56
C TYR A 62 -3.10 -0.87 -3.66
N GLU A 63 -3.78 -0.18 -2.74
CA GLU A 63 -3.81 1.27 -2.68
C GLU A 63 -3.98 1.74 -1.23
N ILE A 64 -3.63 2.99 -0.95
CA ILE A 64 -3.73 3.56 0.38
C ILE A 64 -4.31 4.97 0.32
N PHE A 65 -5.24 5.24 1.22
CA PHE A 65 -5.89 6.52 1.43
C PHE A 65 -5.60 6.97 2.85
N THR A 66 -4.99 8.14 3.04
CA THR A 66 -4.61 8.59 4.38
C THR A 66 -5.09 9.99 4.65
N GLY A 67 -5.60 10.21 5.86
CA GLY A 67 -6.01 11.54 6.29
C GLY A 67 -6.04 11.69 7.79
N LYS A 68 -6.04 12.96 8.21
CA LYS A 68 -6.31 13.35 9.59
C LYS A 68 -7.75 13.01 9.94
N ILE A 69 -7.96 12.46 11.12
CA ILE A 69 -9.30 12.29 11.69
C ILE A 69 -9.77 13.67 12.15
N GLU A 70 -10.84 14.16 11.52
CA GLU A 70 -11.49 15.42 11.86
C GLU A 70 -12.97 15.12 12.04
N SER A 71 -13.50 15.34 13.24
CA SER A 71 -14.87 14.93 13.62
C SER A 71 -15.95 15.40 12.65
N GLU A 72 -15.73 16.52 11.96
CA GLU A 72 -16.69 17.12 11.02
C GLU A 72 -16.48 16.72 9.55
N ARG A 73 -15.32 16.17 9.19
CA ARG A 73 -14.95 15.89 7.79
C ARG A 73 -14.68 14.42 7.52
N LEU A 74 -14.01 13.75 8.43
CA LEU A 74 -13.63 12.35 8.33
C LEU A 74 -13.76 11.67 9.69
N TYR A 75 -14.92 11.04 9.92
CA TYR A 75 -15.18 10.26 11.12
C TYR A 75 -15.50 8.80 10.76
N ILE A 76 -14.61 7.89 11.14
CA ILE A 76 -14.84 6.44 11.08
C ILE A 76 -14.94 5.95 12.54
N PRO A 77 -16.08 5.40 12.99
CA PRO A 77 -16.23 4.91 14.36
C PRO A 77 -15.12 3.95 14.76
N GLU A 78 -14.62 4.01 15.99
CA GLU A 78 -13.40 3.29 16.41
C GLU A 78 -13.47 1.77 16.24
N GLY A 79 -14.66 1.17 16.36
CA GLY A 79 -14.88 -0.26 16.15
C GLY A 79 -14.80 -0.72 14.68
N ILE A 80 -14.83 0.22 13.73
CA ILE A 80 -14.76 -0.09 12.32
C ILE A 80 -13.30 -0.18 11.90
N ASN A 81 -12.88 -1.40 11.58
CA ASN A 81 -11.53 -1.74 11.14
C ASN A 81 -11.46 -2.29 9.72
N LYS A 82 -12.62 -2.54 9.10
CA LYS A 82 -12.74 -3.10 7.75
C LYS A 82 -13.89 -2.43 7.00
N GLY A 83 -13.83 -2.50 5.68
CA GLY A 83 -14.87 -2.03 4.79
C GLY A 83 -14.45 -2.19 3.33
N TRP A 84 -14.91 -1.29 2.48
CA TRP A 84 -14.60 -1.28 1.07
C TRP A 84 -14.36 0.12 0.54
N VAL A 85 -13.42 0.26 -0.40
CA VAL A 85 -13.24 1.48 -1.18
C VAL A 85 -13.91 1.34 -2.54
N VAL A 86 -14.95 2.13 -2.76
CA VAL A 86 -15.72 2.15 -4.00
C VAL A 86 -15.32 3.35 -4.84
N LYS A 87 -14.94 3.11 -6.10
CA LYS A 87 -14.68 4.19 -7.06
C LYS A 87 -16.00 4.63 -7.68
N VAL A 88 -16.35 5.89 -7.50
CA VAL A 88 -17.56 6.50 -8.05
C VAL A 88 -17.20 7.51 -9.14
N LYS A 89 -17.93 7.47 -10.24
CA LYS A 89 -17.82 8.43 -11.34
C LYS A 89 -19.23 8.96 -11.64
N GLU A 90 -19.50 10.21 -11.26
CA GLU A 90 -20.85 10.79 -11.36
C GLU A 90 -21.26 11.08 -12.81
N LYS A 91 -20.32 11.60 -13.61
CA LYS A 91 -20.49 11.92 -15.03
C LYS A 91 -19.26 11.50 -15.84
N ALA A 92 -19.42 11.30 -17.14
CA ALA A 92 -18.35 10.87 -18.04
C ALA A 92 -17.08 11.75 -17.94
N ASP A 93 -17.24 13.06 -17.76
CA ASP A 93 -16.14 14.04 -17.68
C ASP A 93 -15.79 14.46 -16.24
N SER A 94 -16.46 13.88 -15.24
CA SER A 94 -16.17 14.18 -13.84
C SER A 94 -14.95 13.43 -13.33
N ARG A 95 -14.17 14.09 -12.46
CA ARG A 95 -13.11 13.42 -11.70
C ARG A 95 -13.73 12.34 -10.81
N SER A 96 -13.19 11.13 -10.89
CA SER A 96 -13.64 10.04 -10.01
C SER A 96 -13.42 10.41 -8.54
N ARG A 97 -14.37 10.03 -7.69
CA ARG A 97 -14.22 10.05 -6.23
C ARG A 97 -14.07 8.63 -5.71
N TYR A 98 -13.52 8.52 -4.50
CA TYR A 98 -13.39 7.25 -3.79
C TYR A 98 -14.14 7.38 -2.48
N ASP A 99 -15.09 6.49 -2.27
CA ASP A 99 -15.96 6.47 -1.10
C ASP A 99 -15.57 5.25 -0.24
N PHE A 100 -15.56 5.42 1.08
CA PHE A 100 -15.37 4.32 2.02
C PHE A 100 -16.73 3.83 2.49
N VAL A 101 -16.98 2.54 2.33
CA VAL A 101 -18.22 1.88 2.68
C VAL A 101 -17.93 0.87 3.78
N TYR A 102 -18.73 0.85 4.84
CA TYR A 102 -18.59 -0.12 5.93
C TYR A 102 -19.95 -0.57 6.46
N LEU A 103 -19.96 -1.68 7.19
CA LEU A 103 -21.14 -2.13 7.92
C LEU A 103 -21.03 -1.67 9.37
N ASP A 104 -22.09 -1.10 9.92
CA ASP A 104 -22.16 -0.83 11.35
C ASP A 104 -22.42 -2.13 12.15
N LYS A 105 -22.60 -1.98 13.47
CA LYS A 105 -22.82 -3.11 14.37
C LYS A 105 -24.14 -3.85 14.11
N ASP A 106 -25.11 -3.18 13.50
CA ASP A 106 -26.44 -3.71 13.19
C ASP A 106 -26.49 -4.27 11.75
N GLY A 107 -25.39 -4.15 10.99
CA GLY A 107 -25.25 -4.65 9.63
C GLY A 107 -25.73 -3.69 8.55
N TYR A 108 -26.01 -2.42 8.88
CA TYR A 108 -26.39 -1.42 7.87
C TYR A 108 -25.16 -0.83 7.18
N GLU A 109 -25.30 -0.65 5.87
CA GLU A 109 -24.26 -0.04 5.03
C GLU A 109 -24.20 1.47 5.26
N ASN A 110 -23.02 1.94 5.67
CA ASN A 110 -22.71 3.34 5.87
C ASN A 110 -21.62 3.78 4.88
N THR A 111 -21.76 4.98 4.33
CA THR A 111 -20.84 5.51 3.31
C THR A 111 -20.23 6.84 3.75
N ILE A 112 -18.90 6.92 3.68
CA ILE A 112 -18.12 8.15 3.80
C ILE A 112 -17.67 8.56 2.41
N GLY A 113 -18.32 9.58 1.88
CA GLY A 113 -18.05 10.07 0.54
C GLY A 113 -16.73 10.83 0.41
N GLY A 114 -15.99 10.57 -0.66
CA GLY A 114 -14.92 11.44 -1.11
C GLY A 114 -13.67 11.43 -0.25
N LEU A 115 -13.15 10.27 0.15
CA LEU A 115 -11.84 10.13 0.81
C LEU A 115 -10.77 11.01 0.13
N SER A 116 -10.70 10.96 -1.20
CA SER A 116 -9.75 11.74 -2.01
C SER A 116 -9.89 13.27 -1.92
N ARG A 117 -11.02 13.79 -1.44
CA ARG A 117 -11.32 15.22 -1.31
C ARG A 117 -11.18 15.71 0.13
N LEU A 118 -11.31 14.82 1.10
CA LEU A 118 -11.22 15.12 2.52
C LEU A 118 -9.76 15.33 2.98
N PHE A 119 -8.79 14.90 2.19
CA PHE A 119 -7.38 14.93 2.57
C PHE A 119 -6.65 16.15 2.04
N ASN A 120 -5.71 16.65 2.84
CA ASN A 120 -4.75 17.66 2.42
C ASN A 120 -4.02 17.19 1.15
N LYS A 121 -3.91 18.10 0.16
CA LYS A 121 -3.40 17.83 -1.19
C LYS A 121 -1.99 17.25 -1.19
N GLU A 122 -1.12 17.70 -0.28
CA GLU A 122 0.26 17.25 -0.21
C GLU A 122 0.34 15.76 0.15
N TYR A 123 -0.24 15.37 1.28
CA TYR A 123 -0.35 13.99 1.73
C TYR A 123 -1.06 13.11 0.70
N TRP A 124 -2.09 13.64 0.05
CA TRP A 124 -2.83 12.92 -0.99
C TRP A 124 -1.96 12.61 -2.22
N ASN A 125 -1.07 13.52 -2.63
CA ASN A 125 -0.17 13.27 -3.75
C ASN A 125 0.81 12.13 -3.43
N TYR A 126 1.37 12.10 -2.23
CA TYR A 126 2.23 10.99 -1.80
C TYR A 126 1.47 9.67 -1.65
N ALA A 127 0.26 9.69 -1.09
CA ALA A 127 -0.59 8.50 -1.00
C ALA A 127 -0.92 7.91 -2.39
N LYS A 128 -1.16 8.76 -3.41
CA LYS A 128 -1.31 8.32 -4.80
C LYS A 128 -0.04 7.71 -5.37
N LEU A 129 1.12 8.31 -5.12
CA LEU A 129 2.41 7.77 -5.56
C LEU A 129 2.64 6.38 -4.98
N ILE A 130 2.46 6.24 -3.66
CA ILE A 130 2.59 4.97 -2.94
C ILE A 130 1.59 3.94 -3.49
N SER A 131 0.34 4.34 -3.73
CA SER A 131 -0.65 3.49 -4.38
C SER A 131 -0.20 3.06 -5.78
N GLY A 132 0.44 3.94 -6.55
CA GLY A 132 1.07 3.56 -7.82
C GLY A 132 2.09 2.44 -7.63
N ILE A 133 3.04 2.62 -6.72
CA ILE A 133 4.10 1.65 -6.42
C ILE A 133 3.50 0.29 -6.01
N LEU A 134 2.50 0.29 -5.12
CA LEU A 134 1.81 -0.93 -4.66
C LEU A 134 1.14 -1.67 -5.82
N ARG A 135 0.40 -0.96 -6.68
CA ARG A 135 -0.30 -1.56 -7.84
C ARG A 135 0.65 -2.18 -8.86
N HIS A 136 1.85 -1.64 -8.98
CA HIS A 136 2.89 -2.19 -9.86
C HIS A 136 3.62 -3.39 -9.25
N GLY A 137 3.20 -3.86 -8.08
CA GLY A 137 3.65 -5.11 -7.48
C GLY A 137 5.05 -5.04 -6.90
N MET A 138 5.54 -3.84 -6.57
CA MET A 138 6.82 -3.71 -5.89
C MET A 138 6.79 -4.50 -4.56
N PRO A 139 7.82 -5.30 -4.24
CA PRO A 139 7.88 -6.03 -2.98
C PRO A 139 7.67 -5.08 -1.79
N LEU A 140 6.75 -5.43 -0.89
CA LEU A 140 6.28 -4.54 0.17
C LEU A 140 7.41 -4.04 1.08
N GLN A 141 8.43 -4.87 1.32
CA GLN A 141 9.63 -4.47 2.05
C GLN A 141 10.36 -3.30 1.38
N ASN A 142 10.51 -3.34 0.05
CA ASN A 142 11.15 -2.27 -0.71
C ASN A 142 10.28 -1.01 -0.70
N VAL A 143 8.96 -1.17 -0.77
CA VAL A 143 8.02 -0.03 -0.66
C VAL A 143 8.20 0.67 0.70
N ILE A 144 8.24 -0.10 1.79
CA ILE A 144 8.43 0.44 3.14
C ILE A 144 9.79 1.13 3.27
N ASP A 145 10.87 0.50 2.78
CA ASP A 145 12.22 1.08 2.80
C ASP A 145 12.29 2.40 2.03
N LEU A 146 11.67 2.47 0.83
CA LEU A 146 11.58 3.70 0.05
C LEU A 146 10.82 4.79 0.81
N ILE A 147 9.65 4.46 1.38
CA ILE A 147 8.85 5.41 2.16
C ILE A 147 9.65 5.93 3.35
N SER A 148 10.32 5.06 4.10
CA SER A 148 11.13 5.44 5.26
C SER A 148 12.29 6.38 4.90
N LYS A 149 12.86 6.24 3.71
CA LYS A 149 13.97 7.08 3.21
C LYS A 149 13.54 8.42 2.60
N LEU A 150 12.24 8.66 2.37
CA LEU A 150 11.77 9.96 1.86
C LEU A 150 12.14 11.08 2.83
N THR A 151 12.90 12.07 2.40
CA THR A 151 13.12 13.29 3.19
C THR A 151 12.20 14.38 2.65
N LEU A 152 11.30 14.84 3.49
CA LEU A 152 10.24 15.77 3.10
C LEU A 152 10.39 17.10 3.83
N ASP A 153 9.76 18.15 3.31
CA ASP A 153 10.06 19.55 3.66
C ASP A 153 9.61 19.96 5.07
N SER A 154 8.76 19.17 5.75
CA SER A 154 8.28 19.47 7.12
C SER A 154 8.33 18.25 8.05
N ASP A 155 8.49 18.51 9.34
CA ASP A 155 8.48 17.44 10.36
C ASP A 155 7.16 16.67 10.38
N THR A 156 6.03 17.36 10.19
CA THR A 156 4.69 16.77 10.22
C THR A 156 4.49 15.74 9.11
N ILE A 157 5.04 15.97 7.92
CA ILE A 157 4.94 14.98 6.82
C ILE A 157 6.00 13.87 6.97
N ASN A 158 7.14 14.17 7.62
CA ASN A 158 8.11 13.16 8.01
C ASN A 158 7.57 12.20 9.08
N THR A 159 6.78 12.66 10.04
CA THR A 159 6.08 11.78 10.99
C THR A 159 4.96 10.99 10.32
N TRP A 160 4.29 11.58 9.33
CA TRP A 160 3.25 10.90 8.56
C TRP A 160 3.79 9.71 7.77
N LYS A 161 4.91 9.86 7.04
CA LYS A 161 5.50 8.74 6.27
C LYS A 161 5.84 7.55 7.18
N ASN A 162 6.24 7.80 8.43
CA ASN A 162 6.52 6.75 9.42
C ASN A 162 5.23 6.04 9.84
N GLY A 163 4.12 6.77 9.98
CA GLY A 163 2.79 6.21 10.16
C GLY A 163 2.37 5.30 9.02
N VAL A 164 2.56 5.77 7.78
CA VAL A 164 2.25 4.99 6.57
C VAL A 164 3.11 3.72 6.45
N ALA A 165 4.41 3.84 6.68
CA ALA A 165 5.33 2.71 6.70
C ALA A 165 4.90 1.64 7.72
N ARG A 166 4.53 2.06 8.94
CA ARG A 166 4.00 1.16 9.97
C ARG A 166 2.67 0.52 9.58
N ALA A 167 1.77 1.26 8.93
CA ALA A 167 0.51 0.70 8.44
C ALA A 167 0.73 -0.41 7.42
N LEU A 168 1.66 -0.21 6.47
CA LEU A 168 2.02 -1.21 5.47
C LEU A 168 2.80 -2.40 6.06
N LYS A 169 3.62 -2.18 7.10
CA LYS A 169 4.38 -3.23 7.78
C LYS A 169 3.49 -4.37 8.31
N LYS A 170 2.24 -4.08 8.66
CA LYS A 170 1.25 -5.07 9.16
C LYS A 170 0.93 -6.18 8.15
N TYR A 171 1.23 -5.99 6.87
CA TYR A 171 0.96 -6.97 5.82
C TYR A 171 2.17 -7.83 5.46
N ILE A 172 3.31 -7.65 6.15
CA ILE A 172 4.44 -8.55 6.06
C ILE A 172 4.18 -9.70 7.05
N GLN A 173 4.06 -10.92 6.54
CA GLN A 173 3.90 -12.10 7.39
C GLN A 173 5.18 -12.37 8.18
N ASP A 174 5.05 -12.80 9.43
CA ASP A 174 6.19 -13.30 10.19
C ASP A 174 6.79 -14.53 9.47
N GLY A 175 8.11 -14.64 9.49
CA GLY A 175 8.87 -15.61 8.71
C GLY A 175 9.19 -15.16 7.27
N THR A 176 8.68 -14.02 6.79
CA THR A 176 9.01 -13.52 5.44
C THR A 176 10.51 -13.24 5.32
N VAL A 177 11.19 -13.96 4.43
CA VAL A 177 12.62 -13.77 4.14
C VAL A 177 12.84 -12.44 3.42
N SER A 178 13.80 -11.65 3.91
CA SER A 178 14.28 -10.46 3.24
C SER A 178 15.20 -10.85 2.08
N GLN A 179 14.67 -10.85 0.86
CA GLN A 179 15.41 -11.33 -0.31
C GLN A 179 16.60 -10.40 -0.61
N GLY A 180 17.82 -10.98 -0.66
CA GLY A 180 19.05 -10.27 -1.00
C GLY A 180 19.67 -9.47 0.14
N GLU A 181 19.16 -9.58 1.38
CA GLU A 181 19.73 -8.92 2.56
C GLU A 181 20.58 -9.91 3.36
N LYS A 182 21.87 -9.60 3.52
CA LYS A 182 22.80 -10.35 4.38
C LYS A 182 22.74 -9.86 5.81
N CYS A 183 22.75 -10.78 6.75
CA CYS A 183 22.82 -10.47 8.17
C CYS A 183 24.13 -9.73 8.49
N PRO A 184 24.09 -8.54 9.11
CA PRO A 184 25.30 -7.78 9.41
C PRO A 184 26.19 -8.47 10.47
N SER A 185 25.63 -9.37 11.27
CA SER A 185 26.37 -10.12 12.29
C SER A 185 27.06 -11.40 11.78
N CYS A 186 26.42 -12.18 10.90
CA CYS A 186 26.95 -13.48 10.45
C CYS A 186 27.15 -13.61 8.92
N GLY A 187 26.77 -12.58 8.14
CA GLY A 187 26.95 -12.54 6.69
C GLY A 187 26.00 -13.42 5.88
N GLN A 188 25.15 -14.24 6.52
CA GLN A 188 24.21 -15.13 5.84
C GLN A 188 22.92 -14.41 5.40
N GLU A 189 22.31 -14.85 4.30
CA GLU A 189 21.04 -14.33 3.77
C GLU A 189 19.82 -14.97 4.48
N THR A 190 19.82 -14.91 5.81
CA THR A 190 18.81 -15.54 6.68
C THR A 190 18.05 -14.51 7.51
N ILE A 191 17.93 -13.28 7.00
CA ILE A 191 17.10 -12.25 7.61
C ILE A 191 15.63 -12.53 7.31
N ILE A 192 14.83 -12.69 8.37
CA ILE A 192 13.38 -12.87 8.34
C ILE A 192 12.69 -11.73 9.11
N PHE A 193 11.45 -11.43 8.74
CA PHE A 193 10.58 -10.58 9.56
C PHE A 193 9.97 -11.38 10.70
N SER A 194 9.97 -10.82 11.91
CA SER A 194 9.33 -11.39 13.09
C SER A 194 8.85 -10.27 14.00
N GLY A 195 7.55 -10.25 14.34
CA GLY A 195 6.98 -9.27 15.26
C GLY A 195 7.15 -7.82 14.78
N GLY A 196 7.19 -7.59 13.47
CA GLY A 196 7.46 -6.27 12.90
C GLY A 196 8.91 -5.80 13.05
N CYS A 197 9.86 -6.67 13.36
CA CYS A 197 11.30 -6.38 13.31
C CYS A 197 12.00 -7.33 12.33
N LYS A 198 13.21 -6.98 11.88
CA LYS A 198 14.08 -7.91 11.15
C LYS A 198 14.85 -8.74 12.16
N SER A 199 14.95 -10.04 11.94
CA SER A 199 15.70 -10.98 12.77
C SER A 199 16.47 -11.97 11.90
N CYS A 200 17.65 -12.40 12.33
CA CYS A 200 18.41 -13.45 11.66
C CYS A 200 18.03 -14.80 12.25
N SER A 201 17.52 -15.72 11.42
CA SER A 201 17.17 -17.07 11.88
C SER A 201 18.40 -17.93 12.23
N THR A 202 19.61 -17.52 11.82
CA THR A 202 20.85 -18.25 12.14
C THR A 202 21.51 -17.79 13.43
N CYS A 203 21.72 -16.49 13.61
CA CYS A 203 22.52 -15.96 14.73
C CYS A 203 21.73 -15.12 15.74
N GLY A 204 20.42 -14.94 15.54
CA GLY A 204 19.57 -14.20 16.47
C GLY A 204 19.75 -12.68 16.45
N TRP A 205 20.55 -12.11 15.54
CA TRP A 205 20.61 -10.66 15.34
C TRP A 205 19.22 -10.10 15.08
N SER A 206 18.85 -8.98 15.70
CA SER A 206 17.57 -8.33 15.45
C SER A 206 17.73 -6.81 15.32
N LYS A 207 16.91 -6.20 14.48
CA LYS A 207 16.78 -4.75 14.36
C LYS A 207 15.32 -4.37 14.15
N CYS A 208 14.81 -3.58 15.08
CA CYS A 208 13.55 -2.88 14.93
C CYS A 208 13.81 -1.52 14.26
N SER A 209 12.84 -1.06 13.47
CA SER A 209 12.85 0.25 12.81
C SER A 209 11.67 1.04 13.33
#